data_AF-A0A2G5VBE8-F1
#
_entry.id   AF-A0A2G5VBE8-F1
#
_cell.length_a   1.000
_cell.length_b   1.000
_cell.length_c   1.000
_cell.angle_alpha   90.00
_cell.angle_beta   90.00
_cell.angle_gamma   90.00
#
_symmetry.space_group_name_H-M   'P 1'
#
loop_
_entity.id
_entity.type
_entity.pdbx_description
1 polymer ?
#
loop_
_entity_poly.entity_id
_entity_poly.type
_entity_poly.pdbx_seq_one_letter_code
_entity_poly.pdbx_strand_id
1 'polypeptide(L)'
;MSEKEFTLKYQFKEVGKLEHFQSLSSPKEEHYGVNWKIRIHKWNEIFNMFLHTNLPENREIYIDYNTKIFSKSEEKISIESGSTVLKSPRKPFVVVTTV
;
A
#
# COMPACT_ATOMS: atom_id res chain seq x y z
N MET A 1 -12.06 19.54 13.29
CA MET A 1 -10.86 18.68 13.28
C MET A 1 -10.16 18.93 11.95
N SER A 2 -8.87 19.23 11.96
CA SER A 2 -8.11 19.34 10.71
C SER A 2 -8.09 17.99 10.01
N GLU A 3 -8.43 17.96 8.73
CA GLU A 3 -8.24 16.77 7.90
C GLU A 3 -6.75 16.39 7.94
N LYS A 4 -6.48 15.10 8.23
CA LYS A 4 -5.13 14.55 8.33
C LYS A 4 -4.74 14.04 6.95
N GLU A 5 -4.00 14.85 6.21
CA GLU A 5 -3.49 14.54 4.88
C GLU A 5 -1.99 14.22 4.93
N PHE A 6 -1.52 13.34 4.05
CA PHE A 6 -0.09 13.19 3.77
C PHE A 6 0.12 12.68 2.33
N THR A 7 1.33 12.84 1.80
CA THR A 7 1.71 12.36 0.46
C THR A 7 2.99 11.53 0.54
N LEU A 8 2.95 10.30 0.00
CA LEU A 8 4.14 9.47 -0.19
C LEU A 8 4.63 9.58 -1.64
N LYS A 9 5.95 9.73 -1.83
CA LYS A 9 6.58 9.75 -3.16
C LYS A 9 7.79 8.83 -3.19
N TYR A 10 7.83 7.90 -4.14
CA TYR A 10 8.96 7.01 -4.27
C TYR A 10 9.25 6.64 -5.73
N GLN A 11 10.52 6.71 -6.12
CA GLN A 11 10.98 6.25 -7.42
C GLN A 11 11.50 4.81 -7.31
N PHE A 12 10.72 3.86 -7.82
CA PHE A 12 11.16 2.48 -7.93
C PHE A 12 12.22 2.33 -9.02
N LYS A 13 13.33 1.67 -8.68
CA LYS A 13 14.35 1.26 -9.63
C LYS A 13 14.07 -0.18 -10.07
N GLU A 14 14.52 -0.52 -11.28
CA GLU A 14 14.50 -1.90 -11.80
C GLU A 14 13.10 -2.53 -11.91
N VAL A 15 12.04 -1.73 -12.01
CA VAL A 15 10.65 -2.20 -12.14
C VAL A 15 10.47 -3.14 -13.33
N GLY A 16 11.18 -2.90 -14.43
CA GLY A 16 11.16 -3.77 -15.62
C GLY A 16 11.77 -5.16 -15.41
N LYS A 17 12.60 -5.35 -14.37
CA LYS A 17 13.20 -6.65 -14.03
C LYS A 17 12.33 -7.49 -13.10
N LEU A 18 11.21 -6.96 -12.62
CA LEU A 18 10.30 -7.72 -11.77
C LEU A 18 9.76 -8.93 -12.54
N GLU A 19 9.84 -10.09 -11.92
CA GLU A 19 9.20 -11.31 -12.41
C GLU A 19 7.74 -11.38 -11.94
N HIS A 20 7.01 -12.35 -12.48
CA HIS A 20 5.64 -12.65 -12.07
C HIS A 20 5.56 -12.94 -10.56
N PHE A 21 4.58 -12.35 -9.87
CA PHE A 21 4.39 -12.39 -8.40
C PHE A 21 5.47 -11.70 -7.55
N GLN A 22 6.44 -11.02 -8.16
CA GLN A 22 7.40 -10.23 -7.38
C GLN A 22 6.83 -8.85 -7.01
N SER A 23 7.35 -8.31 -5.92
CA SER A 23 6.97 -6.99 -5.44
C SER A 23 8.16 -6.18 -4.96
N LEU A 24 8.12 -4.86 -5.18
CA LEU A 24 9.02 -3.90 -4.53
C LEU A 24 8.23 -3.08 -3.53
N SER A 25 8.89 -2.67 -2.45
CA SER A 25 8.34 -1.73 -1.46
C SER A 25 9.21 -0.48 -1.39
N SER A 26 8.59 0.67 -1.20
CA SER A 26 9.30 1.86 -0.74
C SER A 26 9.79 1.66 0.70
N PRO A 27 10.72 2.51 1.18
CA PRO A 27 10.93 2.72 2.60
C PRO A 27 9.61 3.03 3.33
N LYS A 28 9.62 2.81 4.65
CA LYS A 28 8.49 3.18 5.51
C LYS A 28 8.58 4.66 5.88
N GLU A 29 7.45 5.34 5.87
CA GLU A 29 7.29 6.72 6.32
C GLU A 29 6.21 6.79 7.40
N GLU A 30 6.51 7.46 8.51
CA GLU A 30 5.60 7.57 9.64
C GLU A 30 4.68 8.78 9.44
N HIS A 31 3.36 8.54 9.48
CA HIS A 31 2.36 9.59 9.54
C HIS A 31 1.25 9.19 10.51
N TYR A 32 0.98 10.07 11.48
CA TYR A 32 -0.11 9.97 12.44
C TYR A 32 -0.06 8.73 13.35
N GLY A 33 1.15 8.31 13.74
CA GLY A 33 1.43 7.12 14.53
C GLY A 33 1.40 5.82 13.74
N VAL A 34 1.44 5.89 12.40
CA VAL A 34 1.28 4.74 11.50
C VAL A 34 2.39 4.74 10.47
N ASN A 35 3.03 3.58 10.27
CA ASN A 35 4.09 3.40 9.26
C ASN A 35 3.48 2.98 7.93
N TRP A 36 3.57 3.86 6.94
CA TRP A 36 3.07 3.66 5.59
C TRP A 36 4.19 3.33 4.62
N LYS A 37 3.88 2.61 3.56
CA LYS A 37 4.78 2.39 2.42
C LYS A 37 3.98 2.15 1.15
N ILE A 38 4.59 2.45 0.01
CA ILE A 38 4.05 2.10 -1.32
C ILE A 38 4.59 0.71 -1.68
N ARG A 39 3.72 -0.18 -2.15
CA ARG A 39 4.10 -1.48 -2.70
C ARG A 39 3.65 -1.55 -4.16
N ILE A 40 4.56 -1.96 -5.04
CA ILE A 40 4.21 -2.35 -6.41
C ILE A 40 4.31 -3.87 -6.54
N HIS A 41 3.37 -4.46 -7.24
CA HIS A 41 3.28 -5.90 -7.47
C HIS A 41 3.07 -6.18 -8.94
N LYS A 42 3.89 -7.06 -9.52
CA LYS A 42 3.75 -7.48 -10.92
C LYS A 42 2.91 -8.75 -10.99
N TRP A 43 1.77 -8.68 -11.66
CA TRP A 43 0.97 -9.83 -12.02
C TRP A 43 0.89 -9.93 -13.54
N ASN A 44 1.62 -10.88 -14.11
CA ASN A 44 1.86 -10.97 -15.55
C ASN A 44 2.46 -9.66 -16.08
N GLU A 45 1.84 -9.05 -17.08
CA GLU A 45 2.28 -7.80 -17.69
C GLU A 45 1.69 -6.54 -17.01
N ILE A 46 0.96 -6.71 -15.89
CA ILE A 46 0.27 -5.63 -15.19
C ILE A 46 0.99 -5.33 -13.87
N PHE A 47 1.28 -4.05 -13.64
CA PHE A 47 1.73 -3.54 -12.35
C PHE A 47 0.54 -2.99 -11.56
N ASN A 48 0.37 -3.51 -10.36
CA ASN A 48 -0.58 -2.98 -9.38
C ASN A 48 0.20 -2.20 -8.33
N MET A 49 -0.34 -1.05 -7.90
CA MET A 49 0.20 -0.25 -6.82
C MET A 49 -0.74 -0.26 -5.63
N PHE A 50 -0.17 -0.41 -4.44
CA PHE A 50 -0.93 -0.46 -3.18
C PHE A 50 -0.29 0.47 -2.15
N LEU A 51 -1.13 1.19 -1.43
CA LEU A 51 -0.74 1.80 -0.16
C LEU A 51 -0.81 0.71 0.93
N HIS A 52 0.30 0.51 1.63
CA HIS A 52 0.42 -0.57 2.61
C HIS A 52 0.84 -0.02 3.98
N THR A 53 0.19 -0.52 5.03
CA THR A 53 0.53 -0.23 6.43
C THR A 53 0.34 -1.49 7.27
N ASN A 54 1.11 -1.60 8.36
CA ASN A 54 0.88 -2.61 9.38
C ASN A 54 0.07 -1.97 10.50
N LEU A 55 -1.24 -2.19 10.48
CA LEU A 55 -2.10 -1.73 11.56
C LEU A 55 -1.98 -2.63 12.79
N PRO A 56 -2.00 -2.07 14.00
CA PRO A 56 -2.21 -2.85 15.22
C PRO A 56 -3.52 -3.65 15.13
N GLU A 57 -3.57 -4.78 15.83
CA GLU A 57 -4.76 -5.64 15.87
C GLU A 57 -6.02 -4.85 16.26
N ASN A 58 -7.15 -5.19 15.62
CA ASN A 58 -8.47 -4.60 15.85
C ASN A 58 -8.59 -3.09 15.55
N ARG A 59 -7.65 -2.52 14.79
CA ARG A 59 -7.78 -1.16 14.26
C ARG A 59 -8.21 -1.16 12.80
N GLU A 60 -8.99 -0.15 12.45
CA GLU A 60 -9.42 0.16 11.09
C GLU A 60 -9.04 1.61 10.78
N ILE A 61 -8.61 1.89 9.56
CA ILE A 61 -8.38 3.25 9.07
C ILE A 61 -9.17 3.45 7.79
N TYR A 62 -10.01 4.47 7.79
CA TYR A 62 -10.70 4.97 6.61
C TYR A 62 -9.76 5.95 5.91
N ILE A 63 -9.53 5.72 4.62
CA ILE A 63 -8.71 6.60 3.81
C ILE A 63 -9.44 6.98 2.53
N ASP A 64 -9.29 8.24 2.18
CA ASP A 64 -9.47 8.71 0.81
C ASP A 64 -8.07 8.84 0.21
N TYR A 65 -7.90 8.37 -1.02
CA TYR A 65 -6.61 8.34 -1.67
C TYR A 65 -6.67 8.84 -3.10
N ASN A 66 -5.58 9.49 -3.51
CA ASN A 66 -5.27 9.82 -4.88
C ASN A 66 -3.92 9.20 -5.21
N THR A 67 -3.88 8.37 -6.24
CA THR A 67 -2.67 7.70 -6.71
C THR A 67 -2.27 8.21 -8.07
N LYS A 68 -0.97 8.39 -8.26
CA LYS A 68 -0.37 8.81 -9.54
C LYS A 68 0.85 7.96 -9.82
N ILE A 69 0.88 7.33 -10.99
CA ILE A 69 2.04 6.60 -11.51
C ILE A 69 2.47 7.29 -12.79
N PHE A 70 3.74 7.67 -12.87
CA PHE A 70 4.30 8.30 -14.06
C PHE A 70 5.64 7.68 -14.43
N SER A 71 5.90 7.59 -15.75
CA SER A 71 7.24 7.26 -16.25
C SER A 71 8.21 8.41 -15.94
N LYS A 72 9.51 8.14 -16.00
CA LYS A 72 10.53 9.20 -15.82
C LYS A 72 10.41 10.31 -16.87
N SER A 73 9.90 10.00 -18.06
CA SER A 73 9.62 10.96 -19.12
C SER A 73 8.31 11.74 -18.93
N GLU A 74 7.51 11.40 -17.91
CA GLU A 74 6.16 11.92 -17.65
C GLU A 74 5.15 11.70 -18.81
N GLU A 75 5.54 10.99 -19.86
CA GLU A 75 4.72 10.73 -21.06
C GLU A 75 3.51 9.83 -20.78
N LYS A 76 3.60 8.97 -19.76
CA LYS A 76 2.49 8.09 -19.36
C LYS A 76 2.16 8.35 -17.91
N ILE A 77 0.95 8.85 -17.67
CA ILE A 77 0.42 9.13 -16.33
C ILE A 77 -0.83 8.29 -16.13
N SER A 78 -0.84 7.49 -15.07
CA SER A 78 -2.04 6.82 -14.57
C SER A 78 -2.47 7.50 -13.28
N ILE A 79 -3.75 7.83 -13.17
CA ILE A 79 -4.36 8.48 -12.02
C ILE A 79 -5.55 7.65 -11.59
N GLU A 80 -5.62 7.33 -10.31
CA GLU A 80 -6.77 6.67 -9.70
C GLU A 80 -7.05 7.32 -8.35
N SER A 81 -8.33 7.52 -8.06
CA SER A 81 -8.81 8.06 -6.80
C SER A 81 -9.85 7.11 -6.21
N GLY A 82 -9.91 7.03 -4.90
CA GLY A 82 -10.90 6.17 -4.24
C GLY A 82 -10.93 6.36 -2.74
N SER A 83 -11.83 5.59 -2.14
CA SER A 83 -12.04 5.52 -0.70
C SER A 83 -12.01 4.07 -0.27
N THR A 84 -11.30 3.74 0.79
CA THR A 84 -11.22 2.36 1.28
C THR A 84 -11.01 2.29 2.78
N VAL A 85 -11.26 1.11 3.35
CA VAL A 85 -11.04 0.80 4.77
C VAL A 85 -9.92 -0.22 4.88
N LEU A 86 -8.82 0.17 5.49
CA LEU A 86 -7.70 -0.70 5.81
C LEU A 86 -7.94 -1.35 7.17
N LYS A 87 -7.87 -2.68 7.24
CA LYS A 87 -8.09 -3.46 8.46
C LYS A 87 -6.90 -4.35 8.76
N SER A 88 -6.57 -4.54 10.04
CA SER A 88 -5.63 -5.59 10.45
C SER A 88 -6.20 -6.97 10.08
N PRO A 89 -5.38 -7.91 9.57
CA PRO A 89 -5.79 -9.31 9.48
C PRO A 89 -6.17 -9.79 10.89
N ARG A 90 -7.36 -10.38 11.04
CA ARG A 90 -7.72 -11.06 12.29
C ARG A 90 -6.88 -12.34 12.37
N LYS A 91 -6.19 -12.58 13.50
CA LYS A 91 -5.64 -13.92 13.75
C LYS A 91 -6.82 -14.91 13.76
N PRO A 92 -6.72 -16.07 13.10
CA PRO A 92 -7.71 -17.12 13.29
C PRO A 92 -7.71 -17.51 14.77
N PHE A 93 -8.87 -17.51 15.41
CA PHE A 93 -9.03 -18.04 16.75
C PHE A 93 -8.73 -19.55 16.68
N VAL A 94 -7.58 -19.97 17.19
CA VAL A 94 -7.35 -21.39 17.48
C VAL A 94 -7.92 -21.64 18.87
N VAL A 95 -9.15 -22.13 18.94
CA VAL A 95 -9.71 -22.67 20.18
C VAL A 95 -9.09 -24.05 20.37
N VAL A 96 -8.09 -24.15 21.25
CA VAL A 96 -7.62 -25.46 21.75
C VAL A 96 -8.47 -25.80 22.97
N THR A 97 -9.51 -26.60 22.77
CA THR A 97 -10.20 -27.28 23.87
C THR A 97 -9.39 -28.51 24.23
N THR A 98 -8.70 -28.48 25.37
CA THR A 98 -8.23 -29.70 26.04
C THR A 98 -9.43 -30.46 26.58
N VAL A 99 -9.54 -31.73 26.17
CA VAL A 99 -10.56 -32.69 26.64
C VAL A 99 -10.19 -33.20 28.03
#